data_AF-A0A2S5Z7V6-F1
#
_entry.id   AF-A0A2S5Z7V6-F1
#
_cell.length_a   1.000
_cell.length_b   1.000
_cell.length_c   1.000
_cell.angle_alpha   90.00
_cell.angle_beta   90.00
_cell.angle_gamma   90.00
#
_symmetry.space_group_name_H-M   'P 1'
#
loop_
_entity.id
_entity.type
_entity.pdbx_description
1 polymer ?
#
loop_
_entity_poly.entity_id
_entity_poly.type
_entity_poly.pdbx_seq_one_letter_code
_entity_poly.pdbx_strand_id
1 'polypeptide(L)'
;MGFVWMIWVKVVGVAVVMLVSGCTYGPQEELAQIENLAVRPDSLQFAVAVRYVRFQPATGLTAFPNGGVPNYLEKTAIVHLVDVSTDQIVELARIEAPDLLKTGYRAWLTGWRGDSVFLQLSGCPGSECYGDLLRFHHFALSPNAEPKTVTGRPEDIDRIPGMLSRAPGEKVYMRVSADSKVISVRTDDSEPFTERYMLQSSGELVAIAPNR
;
A
#
# COMPACT_ATOMS: atom_id res chain seq x y z
N MET A 1 21.56 51.29 44.34
CA MET A 1 20.34 50.47 44.10
C MET A 1 19.86 50.77 42.69
N GLY A 2 19.80 49.79 41.79
CA GLY A 2 19.19 49.99 40.46
C GLY A 2 19.81 49.30 39.26
N PHE A 3 20.42 48.11 39.39
CA PHE A 3 21.07 47.45 38.23
C PHE A 3 20.92 45.92 38.19
N VAL A 4 19.81 45.37 38.70
CA VAL A 4 19.57 43.91 38.70
C VAL A 4 18.27 43.50 37.99
N TRP A 5 17.46 44.46 37.52
CA TRP A 5 16.10 44.17 37.07
C TRP A 5 15.89 44.07 35.55
N MET A 6 16.97 44.04 34.74
CA MET A 6 16.85 44.09 33.27
C MET A 6 17.40 42.87 32.51
N ILE A 7 17.89 41.85 33.22
CA ILE A 7 18.49 40.65 32.60
C ILE A 7 17.52 39.46 32.58
N TRP A 8 16.52 39.42 33.47
CA TRP A 8 15.58 38.29 33.57
C TRP A 8 14.48 38.26 32.49
N VAL A 9 14.19 39.39 31.84
CA VAL A 9 13.14 39.46 30.80
C VAL A 9 13.58 38.83 29.47
N LYS A 10 14.90 38.71 29.22
CA LYS A 10 15.40 38.18 27.94
C LYS A 10 15.49 36.65 27.87
N VAL A 11 15.60 35.97 29.01
CA VAL A 11 15.73 34.49 29.04
C VAL A 11 14.37 33.81 28.94
N VAL A 12 13.31 34.40 29.51
CA VAL A 12 11.94 33.86 29.45
C VAL A 12 11.36 33.92 28.02
N GLY A 13 11.75 34.91 27.21
CA GLY A 13 11.29 35.05 25.82
C GLY A 13 11.76 33.94 24.87
N VAL A 14 12.93 33.32 25.13
CA VAL A 14 13.51 32.31 24.23
C VAL A 14 12.90 30.91 24.47
N ALA A 15 12.55 30.58 25.72
CA ALA A 15 11.94 29.29 26.05
C ALA A 15 10.51 29.15 25.51
N VAL A 16 9.75 30.26 25.46
CA VAL A 16 8.38 30.26 24.91
C VAL A 16 8.39 30.08 23.39
N VAL A 17 9.37 30.62 22.66
CA VAL A 17 9.46 30.44 21.19
C VAL A 17 9.83 29.00 20.82
N MET A 18 10.69 28.32 21.60
CA MET A 18 11.01 26.91 21.34
C MET A 18 9.83 25.96 21.64
N LEU A 19 9.03 26.24 22.68
CA LEU A 19 7.85 25.40 23.00
C LEU A 19 6.72 25.53 21.96
N VAL A 20 6.60 26.68 21.28
CA VAL A 20 5.58 26.88 20.22
C VAL A 20 6.03 26.33 18.86
N SER A 21 7.34 26.13 18.66
CA SER A 21 7.87 25.52 17.43
C SER A 21 7.70 23.99 17.34
N GLY A 22 7.34 23.33 18.44
CA GLY A 22 7.23 21.87 18.54
C GLY A 22 5.93 21.23 18.04
N CYS A 23 4.95 22.00 17.55
CA CYS A 23 3.62 21.47 17.19
C CYS A 23 3.24 21.80 15.73
N THR A 24 4.16 21.60 14.79
CA THR A 24 3.87 21.76 13.36
C THR A 24 3.35 20.47 12.71
N TYR A 25 3.60 19.30 13.29
CA TYR A 25 3.03 18.03 12.82
C TYR A 25 2.55 17.20 14.00
N GLY A 26 1.51 16.40 13.77
CA GLY A 26 0.96 15.48 14.76
C GLY A 26 1.83 14.24 15.01
N PRO A 27 1.35 13.29 15.83
CA PRO A 27 2.02 12.01 16.00
C PRO A 27 2.10 11.24 14.68
N GLN A 28 3.07 10.33 14.59
CA GLN A 28 3.20 9.45 13.43
C GLN A 28 2.00 8.50 13.33
N GLU A 29 1.44 8.39 12.13
CA GLU A 29 0.36 7.47 11.78
C GLU A 29 0.79 6.55 10.63
N GLU A 30 0.16 5.37 10.58
CA GLU A 30 0.36 4.37 9.55
C GLU A 30 -0.98 4.02 8.90
N LEU A 31 -0.98 3.96 7.57
CA LEU A 31 -2.13 3.58 6.79
C LEU A 31 -1.71 2.63 5.69
N ALA A 32 -2.33 1.45 5.69
CA ALA A 32 -2.22 0.48 4.61
C ALA A 32 -3.57 0.32 3.92
N GLN A 33 -3.61 0.20 2.61
CA GLN A 33 -4.83 -0.04 1.85
C GLN A 33 -4.57 -1.06 0.73
N ILE A 34 -5.51 -1.98 0.53
CA ILE A 34 -5.51 -2.87 -0.63
C ILE A 34 -5.85 -2.04 -1.87
N GLU A 35 -4.94 -2.00 -2.85
CA GLU A 35 -5.18 -1.33 -4.13
C GLU A 35 -5.88 -2.27 -5.11
N ASN A 36 -5.36 -3.49 -5.26
CA ASN A 36 -5.99 -4.56 -6.03
C ASN A 36 -5.39 -5.94 -5.71
N LEU A 37 -5.93 -6.96 -6.38
CA LEU A 37 -5.51 -8.34 -6.29
C LEU A 37 -5.39 -8.98 -7.68
N ALA A 38 -4.58 -10.02 -7.79
CA ALA A 38 -4.45 -10.84 -8.99
C ALA A 38 -4.55 -12.33 -8.60
N VAL A 39 -5.64 -12.98 -9.01
CA VAL A 39 -5.85 -14.41 -8.80
C VAL A 39 -5.01 -15.21 -9.80
N ARG A 40 -4.28 -16.22 -9.31
CA ARG A 40 -3.53 -17.13 -10.16
C ARG A 40 -4.48 -18.14 -10.81
N PRO A 41 -4.50 -18.28 -12.14
CA PRO A 41 -5.39 -19.24 -12.80
C PRO A 41 -5.06 -20.68 -12.41
N ASP A 42 -6.11 -21.52 -12.34
CA ASP A 42 -6.02 -22.95 -11.99
C ASP A 42 -5.23 -23.24 -10.69
N SER A 43 -5.29 -22.31 -9.72
CA SER A 43 -4.61 -22.40 -8.44
C SER A 43 -5.44 -21.77 -7.32
N LEU A 44 -5.15 -22.15 -6.07
CA LEU A 44 -5.70 -21.53 -4.86
C LEU A 44 -4.81 -20.39 -4.35
N GLN A 45 -4.05 -19.77 -5.25
CA GLN A 45 -3.13 -18.69 -4.94
C GLN A 45 -3.59 -17.36 -5.52
N PHE A 46 -3.35 -16.28 -4.78
CA PHE A 46 -3.55 -14.92 -5.29
C PHE A 46 -2.50 -13.98 -4.70
N ALA A 47 -2.19 -12.92 -5.45
CA ALA A 47 -1.35 -11.84 -5.00
C ALA A 47 -2.19 -10.61 -4.63
N VAL A 48 -1.70 -9.83 -3.67
CA VAL A 48 -2.35 -8.60 -3.16
C VAL A 48 -1.35 -7.45 -3.25
N ALA A 49 -1.73 -6.35 -3.90
CA ALA A 49 -0.97 -5.11 -3.84
C ALA A 49 -1.54 -4.21 -2.74
N VAL A 50 -0.66 -3.81 -1.82
CA VAL A 50 -0.95 -2.93 -0.70
C VAL A 50 -0.18 -1.63 -0.88
N ARG A 51 -0.88 -0.51 -0.78
CA ARG A 51 -0.27 0.80 -0.60
C ARG A 51 -0.14 1.08 0.89
N TYR A 52 1.09 1.18 1.36
CA TYR A 52 1.44 1.55 2.73
C TYR A 52 2.00 2.97 2.76
N VAL A 53 1.54 3.77 3.70
CA VAL A 53 2.07 5.10 3.98
C VAL A 53 2.27 5.28 5.47
N ARG A 54 3.40 5.91 5.81
CA ARG A 54 3.68 6.39 7.16
C ARG A 54 3.84 7.89 7.08
N PHE A 55 3.08 8.62 7.88
CA PHE A 55 3.01 10.08 7.76
C PHE A 55 2.75 10.72 9.11
N GLN A 56 2.98 12.03 9.18
CA GLN A 56 2.52 12.86 10.29
C GLN A 56 1.47 13.84 9.75
N PRO A 57 0.26 13.87 10.33
CA PRO A 57 -0.78 14.79 9.88
C PRO A 57 -0.34 16.24 10.15
N ALA A 58 -0.68 17.14 9.24
CA ALA A 58 -0.43 18.56 9.44
C ALA A 58 -1.27 19.09 10.60
N THR A 59 -0.63 19.77 11.56
CA THR A 59 -1.29 20.37 12.72
C THR A 59 -0.76 21.79 12.95
N GLY A 60 -1.52 22.61 13.69
CA GLY A 60 -1.10 23.97 14.05
C GLY A 60 -0.76 24.83 12.82
N LEU A 61 0.46 25.38 12.79
CA LEU A 61 0.94 26.31 11.75
C LEU A 61 1.20 25.67 10.38
N THR A 62 1.23 24.34 10.23
CA THR A 62 1.32 23.72 8.89
C THR A 62 -0.03 23.41 8.29
N ALA A 63 -1.10 23.40 9.10
CA ALA A 63 -2.46 23.30 8.58
C ALA A 63 -2.80 24.49 7.67
N PHE A 64 -2.17 25.65 7.89
CA PHE A 64 -2.30 26.86 7.09
C PHE A 64 -0.95 27.59 6.99
N PRO A 65 -0.39 27.94 5.81
CA PRO A 65 -1.05 28.08 4.51
C PRO A 65 -0.84 26.89 3.56
N ASN A 66 -0.06 25.87 3.94
CA ASN A 66 0.27 24.72 3.07
C ASN A 66 -0.90 23.74 2.84
N GLY A 67 -2.13 24.16 3.13
CA GLY A 67 -3.35 23.38 2.87
C GLY A 67 -3.48 22.09 3.69
N GLY A 68 -2.72 21.94 4.79
CA GLY A 68 -2.77 20.75 5.62
C GLY A 68 -2.13 19.51 5.00
N VAL A 69 -1.15 19.67 4.10
CA VAL A 69 -0.44 18.54 3.49
C VAL A 69 0.34 17.75 4.56
N PRO A 70 0.06 16.44 4.73
CA PRO A 70 0.79 15.60 5.67
C PRO A 70 2.28 15.49 5.31
N ASN A 71 3.12 15.36 6.34
CA ASN A 71 4.53 15.02 6.14
C ASN A 71 4.66 13.50 5.96
N TYR A 72 4.82 13.04 4.72
CA TYR A 72 5.02 11.63 4.42
C TYR A 72 6.45 11.20 4.73
N LEU A 73 6.60 10.28 5.67
CA LEU A 73 7.86 9.68 6.07
C LEU A 73 8.19 8.46 5.21
N GLU A 74 7.15 7.75 4.76
CA GLU A 74 7.30 6.56 3.92
C GLU A 74 6.08 6.40 2.99
N LYS A 75 6.36 5.94 1.77
CA LYS A 75 5.35 5.51 0.80
C LYS A 75 5.87 4.24 0.16
N THR A 76 5.19 3.12 0.37
CA THR A 76 5.71 1.79 0.01
C THR A 76 4.61 0.95 -0.61
N ALA A 77 4.95 0.21 -1.66
CA ALA A 77 4.13 -0.84 -2.22
C ALA A 77 4.56 -2.16 -1.58
N ILE A 78 3.65 -2.84 -0.92
CA ILE A 78 3.89 -4.17 -0.34
C ILE A 78 3.07 -5.15 -1.18
N VAL A 79 3.69 -6.22 -1.66
CA VAL A 79 3.01 -7.28 -2.40
C VAL A 79 3.07 -8.56 -1.61
N HIS A 80 1.90 -9.11 -1.29
CA HIS A 80 1.76 -10.39 -0.62
C HIS A 80 1.31 -11.47 -1.60
N LEU A 81 1.82 -12.69 -1.45
CA LEU A 81 1.28 -13.90 -2.05
C LEU A 81 0.57 -14.70 -0.97
N VAL A 82 -0.65 -15.13 -1.26
CA VAL A 82 -1.48 -15.93 -0.37
C VAL A 82 -1.75 -17.27 -1.02
N ASP A 83 -1.58 -18.34 -0.25
CA ASP A 83 -2.03 -19.69 -0.59
C ASP A 83 -3.20 -20.07 0.30
N VAL A 84 -4.41 -20.15 -0.27
CA VAL A 84 -5.65 -20.39 0.48
C VAL A 84 -5.73 -21.82 1.01
N SER A 85 -5.02 -22.77 0.38
CA SER A 85 -5.06 -24.17 0.81
C SER A 85 -4.32 -24.43 2.13
N THR A 86 -3.35 -23.57 2.44
CA THR A 86 -2.48 -23.68 3.63
C THR A 86 -2.57 -22.47 4.55
N ASP A 87 -3.32 -21.43 4.15
CA ASP A 87 -3.36 -20.11 4.77
C ASP A 87 -1.96 -19.47 4.93
N GLN A 88 -1.02 -19.85 4.06
CA GLN A 88 0.32 -19.27 4.03
C GLN A 88 0.29 -17.90 3.35
N ILE A 89 0.91 -16.91 4.00
CA ILE A 89 1.06 -15.55 3.48
C ILE A 89 2.56 -15.25 3.40
N VAL A 90 3.03 -14.79 2.24
CA VAL A 90 4.43 -14.46 1.98
C VAL A 90 4.53 -13.07 1.39
N GLU A 91 5.33 -12.19 1.98
CA GLU A 91 5.69 -10.91 1.36
C GLU A 91 6.63 -11.17 0.17
N LEU A 92 6.16 -10.94 -1.05
CA LEU A 92 6.97 -11.07 -2.27
C LEU A 92 7.90 -9.88 -2.46
N ALA A 93 7.43 -8.68 -2.10
CA ALA A 93 8.17 -7.46 -2.33
C ALA A 93 7.70 -6.32 -1.42
N ARG A 94 8.66 -5.46 -1.08
CA ARG A 94 8.46 -4.17 -0.45
C ARG A 94 9.25 -3.12 -1.22
N ILE A 95 8.55 -2.27 -1.95
CA ILE A 95 9.15 -1.31 -2.88
C ILE A 95 8.77 0.11 -2.46
N GLU A 96 9.75 0.85 -1.96
CA GLU A 96 9.60 2.26 -1.64
C GLU A 96 9.35 3.07 -2.91
N ALA A 97 8.49 4.09 -2.82
CA ALA A 97 8.19 5.00 -3.91
C ALA A 97 9.45 5.74 -4.35
N PRO A 98 9.93 5.55 -5.58
CA PRO A 98 11.01 6.37 -6.14
C PRO A 98 10.58 7.84 -6.16
N ASP A 99 11.54 8.77 -6.07
CA ASP A 99 11.26 10.22 -6.12
C ASP A 99 10.37 10.62 -7.31
N LEU A 100 10.57 9.96 -8.45
CA LEU A 100 9.82 10.17 -9.68
C LEU A 100 8.35 9.75 -9.62
N LEU A 101 7.95 8.96 -8.62
CA LEU A 101 6.59 8.43 -8.44
C LEU A 101 5.95 8.85 -7.11
N LYS A 102 6.61 9.69 -6.29
CA LYS A 102 6.17 9.99 -4.91
C LYS A 102 4.75 10.58 -4.83
N THR A 103 4.34 11.36 -5.82
CA THR A 103 3.00 11.97 -5.86
C THR A 103 2.04 11.09 -6.62
N GLY A 104 0.87 10.82 -6.02
CA GLY A 104 -0.09 9.88 -6.59
C GLY A 104 0.43 8.45 -6.65
N TYR A 105 1.37 8.07 -5.77
CA TYR A 105 1.98 6.74 -5.76
C TYR A 105 0.92 5.63 -5.63
N ARG A 106 0.87 4.73 -6.60
CA ARG A 106 -0.04 3.58 -6.62
C ARG A 106 0.69 2.31 -7.04
N ALA A 107 0.18 1.19 -6.53
CA ALA A 107 0.63 -0.15 -6.84
C ALA A 107 -0.53 -0.92 -7.47
N TRP A 108 -0.31 -1.54 -8.62
CA TRP A 108 -1.34 -2.27 -9.34
C TRP A 108 -0.81 -3.58 -9.92
N LEU A 109 -1.37 -4.71 -9.50
CA LEU A 109 -1.06 -6.01 -10.09
C LEU A 109 -1.74 -6.13 -11.46
N THR A 110 -0.96 -6.39 -12.51
CA THR A 110 -1.46 -6.51 -13.88
C THR A 110 -1.89 -7.93 -14.24
N GLY A 111 -1.47 -8.92 -13.45
CA GLY A 111 -1.81 -10.34 -13.61
C GLY A 111 -0.60 -11.26 -13.48
N TRP A 112 -0.80 -12.53 -13.81
CA TRP A 112 0.21 -13.58 -13.74
C TRP A 112 0.79 -13.89 -15.13
N ARG A 113 2.03 -14.37 -15.16
CA ARG A 113 2.59 -15.09 -16.29
C ARG A 113 3.53 -16.17 -15.74
N GLY A 114 3.11 -17.42 -15.87
CA GLY A 114 3.85 -18.55 -15.30
C GLY A 114 3.85 -18.51 -13.77
N ASP A 115 5.03 -18.47 -13.16
CA ASP A 115 5.20 -18.37 -11.70
C ASP A 115 5.33 -16.94 -11.18
N SER A 116 5.36 -15.95 -12.08
CA SER A 116 5.56 -14.55 -11.70
C SER A 116 4.24 -13.77 -11.73
N VAL A 117 4.05 -12.91 -10.73
CA VAL A 117 3.02 -11.86 -10.77
C VAL A 117 3.67 -10.55 -11.19
N PHE A 118 2.98 -9.78 -12.01
CA PHE A 118 3.47 -8.52 -12.54
C PHE A 118 2.84 -7.34 -11.80
N LEU A 119 3.69 -6.43 -11.35
CA LEU A 119 3.34 -5.22 -10.63
C LEU A 119 3.66 -4.00 -11.50
N GLN A 120 2.71 -3.08 -11.59
CA GLN A 120 2.89 -1.75 -12.15
C GLN A 120 2.81 -0.73 -11.02
N LEU A 121 3.88 0.03 -10.84
CA LEU A 121 3.89 1.21 -10.00
C LEU A 121 3.60 2.44 -10.86
N SER A 122 2.79 3.35 -10.35
CA SER A 122 2.51 4.61 -11.01
C SER A 122 2.58 5.80 -10.06
N GLY A 123 2.85 6.97 -10.61
CA GLY A 123 2.96 8.22 -9.88
C GLY A 123 3.60 9.29 -10.72
N CYS A 124 3.84 10.46 -10.13
CA CYS A 124 4.38 11.62 -10.83
C CYS A 124 5.50 12.30 -10.03
N PRO A 125 6.42 12.98 -10.72
CA PRO A 125 7.39 13.86 -10.08
C PRO A 125 6.71 15.17 -9.64
N GLY A 126 7.11 15.72 -8.50
CA GLY A 126 6.60 17.02 -8.03
C GLY A 126 5.21 16.93 -7.39
N SER A 127 4.45 18.03 -7.39
CA SER A 127 3.18 18.17 -6.66
C SER A 127 1.92 17.84 -7.47
N GLU A 128 2.05 17.66 -8.78
CA GLU A 128 0.93 17.45 -9.71
C GLU A 128 0.99 16.06 -10.32
N CYS A 129 -0.17 15.43 -10.54
CA CYS A 129 -0.22 14.12 -11.17
C CYS A 129 -1.43 13.93 -12.08
N TYR A 130 -1.23 14.20 -13.38
CA TYR A 130 -2.23 14.03 -14.43
C TYR A 130 -1.55 13.88 -15.80
N GLY A 131 -2.27 13.28 -16.76
CA GLY A 131 -1.87 13.18 -18.16
C GLY A 131 -0.44 12.66 -18.35
N ASP A 132 0.37 13.40 -19.11
CA ASP A 132 1.73 13.03 -19.52
C ASP A 132 2.78 13.08 -18.39
N LEU A 133 2.40 13.62 -17.21
CA LEU A 133 3.24 13.59 -16.01
C LEU A 133 3.27 12.21 -15.36
N LEU A 134 2.28 11.36 -15.65
CA LEU A 134 2.19 10.03 -15.09
C LEU A 134 3.34 9.15 -15.62
N ARG A 135 4.08 8.58 -14.69
CA ARG A 135 5.18 7.65 -14.94
C ARG A 135 4.79 6.27 -14.45
N PHE A 136 5.40 5.27 -15.08
CA PHE A 136 5.14 3.86 -14.78
C PHE A 136 6.44 3.10 -14.65
N HIS A 137 6.53 2.26 -13.62
CA HIS A 137 7.61 1.31 -13.44
C HIS A 137 7.00 -0.10 -13.30
N HIS A 138 7.59 -1.09 -13.95
CA HIS A 138 7.06 -2.44 -13.98
C HIS A 138 8.03 -3.41 -13.34
N PHE A 139 7.49 -4.37 -12.59
CA PHE A 139 8.25 -5.40 -11.90
C PHE A 139 7.63 -6.78 -12.14
N ALA A 140 8.49 -7.77 -12.32
CA ALA A 140 8.14 -9.18 -12.18
C ALA A 140 8.52 -9.64 -10.77
N LEU A 141 7.56 -10.20 -10.05
CA LEU A 141 7.71 -10.68 -8.69
C LEU A 141 7.52 -12.19 -8.67
N SER A 142 8.40 -12.92 -7.99
CA SER A 142 8.31 -14.37 -7.86
C SER A 142 8.65 -14.78 -6.43
N PRO A 143 8.09 -15.90 -5.95
CA PRO A 143 8.47 -16.43 -4.65
C PRO A 143 9.99 -16.67 -4.58
N ASN A 144 10.62 -16.24 -3.48
CA ASN A 144 12.04 -16.46 -3.21
C ASN A 144 13.03 -15.81 -4.21
N ALA A 145 12.59 -14.82 -4.98
CA ALA A 145 13.44 -14.06 -5.88
C ALA A 145 13.29 -12.56 -5.61
N GLU A 146 14.38 -11.81 -5.81
CA GLU A 146 14.31 -10.36 -5.73
C GLU A 146 13.41 -9.79 -6.84
N PRO A 147 12.68 -8.68 -6.58
CA PRO A 147 11.89 -8.00 -7.59
C PRO A 147 12.74 -7.61 -8.81
N LYS A 148 12.31 -8.05 -10.01
CA LYS A 148 13.02 -7.75 -11.26
C LYS A 148 12.30 -6.66 -12.04
N THR A 149 12.98 -5.55 -12.33
CA THR A 149 12.44 -4.51 -13.22
C THR A 149 12.26 -5.04 -14.64
N VAL A 150 11.15 -4.69 -15.28
CA VAL A 150 10.85 -5.01 -16.68
C VAL A 150 10.45 -3.74 -17.43
N THR A 151 10.60 -3.75 -18.75
CA THR A 151 10.44 -2.57 -19.61
C THR A 151 8.99 -2.12 -19.78
N GLY A 152 8.02 -3.00 -19.56
CA GLY A 152 6.61 -2.71 -19.72
C GLY A 152 5.72 -3.81 -19.17
N ARG A 153 4.41 -3.59 -19.24
CA ARG A 153 3.42 -4.61 -18.96
C ARG A 153 3.57 -5.76 -19.97
N PRO A 154 3.64 -7.02 -19.53
CA PRO A 154 3.65 -8.15 -20.46
C PRO A 154 2.33 -8.22 -21.24
N GLU A 155 2.42 -8.53 -22.53
CA GLU A 155 1.26 -8.68 -23.42
C GLU A 155 0.55 -10.03 -23.21
N ASP A 156 1.27 -11.01 -22.68
CA ASP A 156 0.88 -12.40 -22.50
C ASP A 156 0.55 -12.74 -21.03
N ILE A 157 -0.31 -11.92 -20.41
CA ILE A 157 -0.84 -12.19 -19.07
C ILE A 157 -1.86 -13.33 -19.11
N ASP A 158 -1.75 -14.25 -18.14
CA ASP A 158 -2.70 -15.33 -17.95
C ASP A 158 -4.11 -14.78 -17.67
N ARG A 159 -5.12 -15.46 -18.22
CA ARG A 159 -6.51 -15.02 -18.10
C ARG A 159 -6.95 -14.99 -16.63
N ILE A 160 -7.28 -13.81 -16.12
CA ILE A 160 -7.83 -13.63 -14.78
C ILE A 160 -9.19 -14.34 -14.69
N PRO A 161 -9.43 -15.18 -13.66
CA PRO A 161 -10.74 -15.79 -13.43
C PRO A 161 -11.84 -14.74 -13.26
N GLY A 162 -12.99 -14.93 -13.92
CA GLY A 162 -14.11 -13.98 -13.87
C GLY A 162 -14.95 -14.15 -12.59
N MET A 163 -15.53 -13.09 -12.05
CA MET A 163 -16.15 -13.10 -10.70
C MET A 163 -17.37 -14.00 -10.51
N LEU A 164 -18.13 -14.29 -11.58
CA LEU A 164 -19.49 -14.85 -11.46
C LEU A 164 -19.55 -16.37 -11.70
N SER A 165 -18.97 -16.85 -12.80
CA SER A 165 -19.08 -18.25 -13.22
C SER A 165 -17.73 -18.83 -13.61
N ARG A 166 -17.66 -20.16 -13.69
CA ARG A 166 -16.50 -20.87 -14.22
C ARG A 166 -16.27 -20.53 -15.68
N ALA A 167 -15.02 -20.26 -16.03
CA ALA A 167 -14.63 -20.18 -17.42
C ALA A 167 -14.59 -21.60 -18.04
N PRO A 168 -14.89 -21.77 -19.33
CA PRO A 168 -14.67 -23.04 -20.01
C PRO A 168 -13.23 -23.51 -19.85
N GLY A 169 -13.04 -24.73 -19.33
CA GLY A 169 -11.73 -25.34 -19.12
C GLY A 169 -11.08 -25.05 -17.75
N GLU A 170 -11.70 -24.26 -16.87
CA GLU A 170 -11.19 -23.98 -15.53
C GLU A 170 -11.20 -25.24 -14.64
N LYS A 171 -10.02 -25.63 -14.15
CA LYS A 171 -9.83 -26.85 -13.36
C LYS A 171 -10.01 -26.59 -11.86
N VAL A 172 -9.49 -25.46 -11.38
CA VAL A 172 -9.58 -25.04 -9.97
C VAL A 172 -10.42 -23.78 -9.88
N TYR A 173 -11.44 -23.81 -9.03
CA TYR A 173 -12.32 -22.67 -8.82
C TYR A 173 -11.87 -21.88 -7.60
N MET A 174 -11.54 -20.62 -7.80
CA MET A 174 -11.36 -19.66 -6.72
C MET A 174 -11.81 -18.28 -7.18
N ARG A 175 -12.58 -17.60 -6.35
CA ARG A 175 -12.96 -16.20 -6.54
C ARG A 175 -12.50 -15.42 -5.31
N VAL A 176 -11.95 -14.24 -5.57
CA VAL A 176 -11.44 -13.37 -4.52
C VAL A 176 -12.06 -12.01 -4.71
N SER A 177 -12.68 -11.50 -3.65
CA SER A 177 -13.19 -10.14 -3.55
C SER A 177 -12.38 -9.43 -2.47
N ALA A 178 -12.13 -8.15 -2.64
CA ALA A 178 -11.51 -7.34 -1.60
C ALA A 178 -12.17 -5.97 -1.52
N ASP A 179 -12.28 -5.49 -0.29
CA ASP A 179 -12.45 -4.07 0.00
C ASP A 179 -11.08 -3.48 0.41
N SER A 180 -11.05 -2.24 0.90
CA SER A 180 -9.84 -1.54 1.33
C SER A 180 -8.97 -2.28 2.36
N LYS A 181 -9.56 -3.18 3.16
CA LYS A 181 -8.91 -3.85 4.31
C LYS A 181 -9.17 -5.34 4.43
N VAL A 182 -10.25 -5.86 3.85
CA VAL A 182 -10.68 -7.26 4.05
C VAL A 182 -10.71 -7.96 2.69
N ILE A 183 -10.26 -9.21 2.69
CA ILE A 183 -10.27 -10.10 1.52
C ILE A 183 -11.19 -11.27 1.82
N SER A 184 -12.16 -11.46 0.94
CA SER A 184 -13.09 -12.57 0.99
C SER A 184 -12.81 -13.54 -0.14
N VAL A 185 -12.81 -14.83 0.18
CA VAL A 185 -12.51 -15.91 -0.77
C VAL A 185 -13.70 -16.85 -0.86
N ARG A 186 -13.90 -17.38 -2.06
CA ARG A 186 -14.84 -18.45 -2.37
C ARG A 186 -14.10 -19.51 -3.19
N THR A 187 -14.10 -20.77 -2.75
CA THR A 187 -13.41 -21.89 -3.42
C THR A 187 -14.37 -22.96 -3.96
N ASP A 188 -15.65 -22.89 -3.60
CA ASP A 188 -16.73 -23.67 -4.19
C ASP A 188 -17.77 -22.72 -4.81
N ASP A 189 -18.32 -23.09 -5.97
CA ASP A 189 -19.29 -22.27 -6.69
C ASP A 189 -20.63 -22.16 -5.94
N SER A 190 -20.93 -23.15 -5.11
CA SER A 190 -22.15 -23.21 -4.31
C SER A 190 -22.07 -22.48 -2.98
N GLU A 191 -20.87 -22.09 -2.54
CA GLU A 191 -20.65 -21.43 -1.25
C GLU A 191 -20.64 -19.90 -1.36
N PRO A 192 -20.98 -19.18 -0.27
CA PRO A 192 -20.80 -17.73 -0.23
C PRO A 192 -19.31 -17.34 -0.14
N PHE A 193 -19.02 -16.08 -0.44
CA PHE A 193 -17.72 -15.51 -0.08
C PHE A 193 -17.58 -15.45 1.43
N THR A 194 -16.44 -15.92 1.93
CA THR A 194 -16.10 -15.85 3.36
C THR A 194 -14.93 -14.89 3.53
N GLU A 195 -15.00 -13.98 4.50
CA GLU A 195 -13.86 -13.14 4.90
C GLU A 195 -12.75 -14.03 5.46
N ARG A 196 -11.57 -13.99 4.84
CA ARG A 196 -10.46 -14.90 5.16
C ARG A 196 -9.19 -14.17 5.58
N TYR A 197 -8.96 -12.97 5.06
CA TYR A 197 -7.74 -12.21 5.37
C TYR A 197 -8.06 -10.75 5.66
N MET A 198 -7.26 -10.13 6.53
CA MET A 198 -7.38 -8.74 6.94
C MET A 198 -6.02 -8.05 6.87
N LEU A 199 -6.01 -6.85 6.30
CA LEU A 199 -4.84 -5.98 6.23
C LEU A 199 -4.76 -5.07 7.46
N GLN A 200 -3.68 -5.18 8.20
CA GLN A 200 -3.39 -4.29 9.33
C GLN A 200 -2.85 -2.93 8.86
N SER A 201 -2.91 -1.91 9.72
CA SER A 201 -2.35 -0.59 9.40
C SER A 201 -0.84 -0.60 9.16
N SER A 202 -0.12 -1.58 9.72
CA SER A 202 1.31 -1.83 9.50
C SER A 202 1.64 -2.30 8.07
N GLY A 203 0.64 -2.66 7.27
CA GLY A 203 0.82 -3.28 5.96
C GLY A 203 0.95 -4.81 5.99
N GLU A 204 0.91 -5.41 7.18
CA GLU A 204 0.88 -6.87 7.35
C GLU A 204 -0.50 -7.43 6.98
N LEU A 205 -0.53 -8.48 6.16
CA LEU A 205 -1.74 -9.22 5.84
C LEU A 205 -1.80 -10.47 6.72
N VAL A 206 -2.92 -10.66 7.43
CA VAL A 206 -3.10 -11.78 8.36
C VAL A 206 -4.36 -12.58 8.03
N ALA A 207 -4.35 -13.86 8.35
CA ALA A 207 -5.56 -14.69 8.29
C ALA A 207 -6.53 -14.30 9.41
N ILE A 208 -7.82 -14.24 9.08
CA ILE A 208 -8.90 -14.05 10.05
C ILE A 208 -9.16 -15.41 10.70
N ALA A 209 -9.06 -15.47 12.03
CA ALA A 209 -9.39 -16.69 12.76
C ALA A 209 -10.85 -17.09 12.49
N PRO A 210 -11.15 -18.37 12.22
CA PRO A 210 -12.53 -18.80 12.09
C PRO A 210 -13.27 -18.53 13.40
N ASN A 211 -14.40 -17.81 13.33
CA ASN A 211 -15.29 -17.65 14.47
C ASN A 211 -15.70 -19.05 14.95
N ARG A 212 -15.26 -19.42 16.16
CA ARG A 212 -15.67 -20.67 16.83
C ARG A 212 -17.05 -20.53 17.44
#